data_AF-A0A845Z783-F1
#
_entry.id   AF-A0A845Z783-F1
#
_cell.length_a   1.000
_cell.length_b   1.000
_cell.length_c   1.000
_cell.angle_alpha   90.00
_cell.angle_beta   90.00
_cell.angle_gamma   90.00
#
_symmetry.space_group_name_H-M   'P 1'
#
loop_
_entity.id
_entity.type
_entity.pdbx_description
1 polymer ?
#
loop_
_entity_poly.entity_id
_entity_poly.type
_entity_poly.pdbx_seq_one_letter_code
_entity_poly.pdbx_strand_id
1 'polypeptide(L)'
;MDIIEFLQLSAGQWFSQRTVHNLVSGELQAGKSEVNVEILEKTNPTVIKLCEQHQTDPSVAQLVGVQINWNGTINRIARAHT
;
A
#
# COMPACT_ATOMS: atom_id res chain seq x y z
N MET A 1 11.06 -12.48 11.48
CA MET A 1 10.27 -11.73 10.51
C MET A 1 10.56 -12.18 9.10
N ASP A 2 9.72 -13.08 8.59
CA ASP A 2 9.57 -13.32 7.16
C ASP A 2 8.54 -12.34 6.56
N ILE A 3 8.26 -12.47 5.26
CA ILE A 3 7.31 -11.58 4.57
C ILE A 3 5.87 -11.72 5.09
N ILE A 4 5.44 -12.92 5.48
CA ILE A 4 4.08 -13.14 5.98
C ILE A 4 3.93 -12.48 7.35
N GLU A 5 4.91 -12.69 8.23
CA GLU A 5 4.96 -12.08 9.56
C GLU A 5 4.95 -10.55 9.46
N PHE A 6 5.70 -9.96 8.52
CA PHE A 6 5.69 -8.51 8.28
C PHE A 6 4.31 -8.00 7.84
N LEU A 7 3.66 -8.69 6.90
CA LEU A 7 2.34 -8.29 6.40
C LEU A 7 1.28 -8.41 7.50
N GLN A 8 1.31 -9.48 8.29
CA GLN A 8 0.41 -9.66 9.43
C GLN A 8 0.59 -8.56 10.48
N LEU A 9 1.84 -8.20 10.81
CA LEU A 9 2.14 -7.09 11.73
C LEU A 9 1.75 -5.72 11.16
N SER A 10 1.67 -5.60 9.83
CA SER A 10 1.25 -4.36 9.15
C SER A 10 -0.27 -4.21 9.08
N ALA A 11 -1.05 -5.25 9.40
CA ALA A 11 -2.50 -5.20 9.35
C ALA A 11 -3.06 -4.23 10.41
N GLY A 12 -4.06 -3.44 10.01
CA GLY A 12 -4.70 -2.45 10.87
C GLY A 12 -4.90 -1.09 10.22
N GLN A 13 -5.28 -0.12 11.04
CA GLN A 13 -5.52 1.25 10.64
C GLN A 13 -4.31 2.12 10.95
N TRP A 14 -3.89 2.90 9.96
CA TRP A 14 -2.68 3.71 10.01
C TRP A 14 -2.99 5.14 9.58
N PHE A 15 -2.56 6.10 10.37
CA PHE A 15 -2.40 7.47 9.90
C PHE A 15 -1.07 7.58 9.16
N SER A 16 -1.11 8.00 7.90
CA SER A 16 0.07 8.20 7.05
C SER A 16 0.27 9.67 6.73
N GLN A 17 1.51 10.15 6.95
CA GLN A 17 1.98 11.45 6.50
C GLN A 17 3.05 11.24 5.43
N ARG A 18 2.78 11.73 4.22
CA ARG A 18 3.65 11.54 3.06
C ARG A 18 4.18 12.87 2.55
N THR A 19 5.49 12.98 2.39
CA THR A 19 6.13 14.11 1.70
C THR A 19 6.73 13.63 0.39
N VAL A 20 6.44 14.32 -0.71
CA VAL A 20 6.98 14.05 -2.04
C VAL A 20 7.88 15.21 -2.43
N HIS A 21 9.12 14.90 -2.80
CA HIS A 21 10.07 15.86 -3.33
C HIS A 21 10.23 15.63 -4.83
N ASN A 22 9.81 16.60 -5.64
CA ASN A 22 10.02 16.55 -7.07
C ASN A 22 11.41 17.09 -7.39
N LEU A 23 12.33 16.17 -7.74
CA LEU A 23 13.73 16.51 -8.02
C LEU A 23 13.92 17.38 -9.26
N VAL A 24 12.97 17.34 -10.21
CA VAL A 24 13.05 18.12 -11.46
C VAL A 24 12.53 19.54 -11.24
N SER A 25 11.39 19.69 -10.56
CA SER A 25 10.75 21.00 -10.37
C SER A 25 11.15 21.72 -9.07
N GLY A 26 11.78 21.02 -8.11
CA GLY A 26 12.06 21.52 -6.77
C GLY A 26 10.81 21.69 -5.90
N GLU A 27 9.65 21.18 -6.34
CA GLU A 27 8.40 21.28 -5.59
C GLU A 27 8.33 20.24 -4.46
N LEU A 28 7.76 20.67 -3.33
CA LEU A 28 7.44 19.81 -2.20
C LEU A 28 5.93 19.67 -2.06
N GLN A 29 5.45 18.44 -1.91
CA GLN A 29 4.04 18.18 -1.64
C GLN A 29 3.92 17.35 -0.38
N ALA A 30 3.00 17.72 0.51
CA ALA A 30 2.70 16.94 1.70
C ALA A 30 1.26 16.46 1.66
N GLY A 31 1.04 15.20 1.96
CA GLY A 31 -0.29 14.60 2.06
C GLY A 31 -0.47 13.92 3.41
N LYS A 32 -1.74 13.82 3.81
CA LYS A 32 -2.18 13.03 4.96
C LYS A 32 -3.24 12.06 4.47
N SER A 33 -3.21 10.83 4.96
CA SER A 33 -4.22 9.82 4.64
C SER A 33 -4.43 8.86 5.78
N GLU A 34 -5.66 8.43 5.96
CA GLU A 34 -5.97 7.20 6.69
C GLU A 34 -5.77 6.02 5.74
N VAL A 35 -5.08 4.99 6.20
CA VAL A 35 -4.79 3.76 5.45
C VAL A 35 -5.29 2.59 6.27
N ASN A 36 -6.05 1.70 5.65
CA ASN A 36 -6.52 0.47 6.25
C ASN A 36 -5.91 -0.72 5.49
N VAL A 37 -5.20 -1.57 6.23
CA VAL A 37 -4.49 -2.75 5.72
C VAL A 37 -5.17 -3.99 6.25
N GLU A 38 -5.69 -4.82 5.36
CA GLU A 38 -6.39 -6.07 5.69
C GLU A 38 -5.67 -7.27 5.07
N ILE A 39 -5.51 -8.33 5.84
CA ILE A 39 -5.03 -9.62 5.33
C ILE A 39 -6.19 -10.35 4.68
N LEU A 40 -5.96 -10.83 3.46
CA LEU A 40 -6.87 -11.70 2.74
C LEU A 40 -6.36 -13.14 2.78
N GLU A 41 -7.23 -14.07 3.12
CA GLU A 41 -6.93 -15.49 2.99
C GLU A 41 -6.65 -15.88 1.54
N LYS A 42 -5.81 -16.89 1.32
CA LYS A 42 -5.49 -17.41 -0.03
C LYS A 42 -6.73 -17.87 -0.82
N THR A 43 -7.79 -18.25 -0.13
CA THR A 43 -9.07 -18.67 -0.72
C THR A 43 -9.98 -17.51 -1.08
N ASN A 44 -9.58 -16.27 -0.78
CA ASN A 44 -10.36 -15.09 -1.12
C ASN A 44 -10.46 -14.96 -2.66
N PRO A 45 -11.66 -14.75 -3.23
CA PRO A 45 -11.84 -14.64 -4.68
C PRO A 45 -10.98 -13.58 -5.35
N THR A 46 -10.70 -12.46 -4.67
CA THR A 46 -9.84 -11.40 -5.18
C THR A 46 -8.40 -11.87 -5.34
N VAL A 47 -7.91 -12.69 -4.41
CA VAL A 47 -6.56 -13.26 -4.44
C VAL A 47 -6.46 -14.30 -5.56
N ILE A 48 -7.43 -15.22 -5.66
CA ILE A 48 -7.48 -16.23 -6.72
C ILE A 48 -7.47 -15.56 -8.11
N LYS A 49 -8.32 -14.56 -8.30
CA LYS A 49 -8.42 -13.82 -9.56
C LYS A 49 -7.10 -13.12 -9.91
N LEU A 50 -6.38 -12.57 -8.93
CA LEU A 50 -5.09 -11.94 -9.15
C LEU A 50 -4.04 -12.98 -9.58
N CYS A 51 -4.00 -14.14 -8.94
CA CYS A 51 -3.12 -15.24 -9.33
C CYS A 51 -3.38 -15.69 -10.77
N GLU A 52 -4.64 -15.86 -11.16
CA GLU A 52 -5.04 -16.21 -12.54
C GLU A 52 -4.58 -15.17 -13.56
N GLN A 53 -4.76 -13.87 -13.27
CA GLN A 53 -4.33 -12.77 -14.15
C GLN A 53 -2.82 -12.78 -14.42
N HIS A 54 -2.03 -13.22 -13.43
CA HIS A 54 -0.58 -13.30 -13.52
C HIS A 54 -0.07 -14.73 -13.82
N GLN A 55 -0.96 -15.65 -14.22
CA GLN A 55 -0.60 -17.04 -14.57
C GLN A 55 0.19 -17.73 -13.46
N THR A 56 -0.12 -17.39 -12.21
CA THR A 56 0.49 -17.93 -11.01
C THR A 56 -0.43 -18.98 -10.42
N ASP A 57 0.11 -20.13 -10.05
CA ASP A 57 -0.66 -21.18 -9.39
C ASP A 57 -1.12 -20.71 -7.99
N PRO A 58 -2.43 -20.56 -7.74
CA PRO A 58 -2.95 -20.13 -6.45
C PRO A 58 -2.64 -21.12 -5.32
N SER A 59 -2.33 -22.38 -5.64
CA SER A 59 -1.95 -23.40 -4.67
C SER A 59 -0.50 -23.26 -4.19
N VAL A 60 0.36 -22.64 -5.02
CA VAL A 60 1.75 -22.28 -4.68
C VAL A 60 1.79 -21.01 -3.83
N ALA A 61 0.75 -20.16 -3.91
CA ALA A 61 0.54 -19.07 -2.97
C ALA A 61 0.17 -19.63 -1.58
N GLN A 62 1.18 -20.07 -0.83
CA GLN A 62 1.11 -20.13 0.63
C GLN A 62 0.89 -18.74 1.26
N LEU A 63 1.08 -17.70 0.44
CA LEU A 63 1.08 -16.30 0.80
C LEU A 63 -0.35 -15.77 0.86
N VAL A 64 -0.65 -15.11 1.97
CA VAL A 64 -1.84 -14.29 2.14
C VAL A 64 -1.87 -13.14 1.12
N GLY A 65 -3.07 -12.72 0.74
CA GLY A 65 -3.26 -11.46 0.05
C GLY A 65 -3.26 -10.29 1.03
N VAL A 66 -3.06 -9.08 0.53
CA VAL A 66 -3.20 -7.85 1.32
C VAL A 66 -4.06 -6.87 0.55
N GLN A 67 -5.13 -6.40 1.18
CA GLN A 67 -5.95 -5.33 0.67
C GLN A 67 -5.59 -4.03 1.39
N ILE A 68 -5.27 -2.99 0.62
CA ILE A 68 -4.93 -1.67 1.15
C ILE A 68 -5.93 -0.67 0.61
N ASN A 69 -6.72 -0.10 1.51
CA ASN A 69 -7.61 1.02 1.21
C ASN A 69 -7.01 2.29 1.81
N TRP A 70 -7.10 3.42 1.10
CA TRP A 70 -6.68 4.70 1.65
C TRP A 70 -7.67 5.81 1.32
N ASN A 71 -7.78 6.77 2.23
CA ASN A 71 -8.52 8.00 2.02
C ASN A 71 -7.67 9.18 2.50
N GLY A 72 -7.41 10.15 1.65
CA GLY A 72 -6.47 11.22 1.98
C GLY A 72 -6.59 12.45 1.10
N THR A 73 -5.88 13.48 1.53
CA THR A 73 -5.79 14.77 0.83
C THR A 73 -4.33 15.12 0.58
N ILE A 74 -4.08 15.87 -0.50
CA ILE A 74 -2.76 16.38 -0.85
C ILE A 74 -2.80 17.90 -0.65
N ASN A 75 -1.88 18.40 0.16
CA ASN A 75 -1.62 19.81 0.30
C ASN A 75 -0.33 20.15 -0.45
N ARG A 76 -0.44 21.06 -1.43
CA ARG A 76 0.75 21.60 -2.10
C ARG A 76 1.43 22.55 -1.13
N ILE A 77 2.66 22.25 -0.75
CA ILE A 77 3.49 23.20 0.01
C ILE A 77 4.33 23.94 -1.04
N ALA A 78 4.44 25.26 -0.91
CA ALA A 78 5.11 26.10 -1.89
C ALA A 78 6.57 25.66 -2.15
N ARG A 79 7.11 26.12 -3.30
CA ARG A 79 8.47 25.81 -3.80
C ARG A 79 9.52 25.89 -2.69
N ALA A 80 10.42 24.91 -2.64
CA ALA A 80 11.67 25.07 -1.91
C ALA A 80 12.44 26.24 -2.57
N HIS A 81 12.74 27.28 -1.79
CA HIS A 81 13.47 28.44 -2.26
C HIS A 81 14.84 28.01 -2.84
N THR A 82 15.11 28.40 -4.09
CA THR A 82 16.47 28.54 -4.64
C THR A 82 17.07 29.86 -4.17
#